data_AF-A0A6I0JYJ3-F1
#
_entry.id   AF-A0A6I0JYJ3-F1
#
_cell.length_a   1.000
_cell.length_b   1.000
_cell.length_c   1.000
_cell.angle_alpha   90.00
_cell.angle_beta   90.00
_cell.angle_gamma   90.00
#
_symmetry.space_group_name_H-M   'P 1'
#
loop_
_entity.id
_entity.type
_entity.pdbx_description
1 polymer ?
#
loop_
_entity_poly.entity_id
_entity_poly.type
_entity_poly.pdbx_seq_one_letter_code
_entity_poly.pdbx_strand_id
1 'polypeptide(L)'
;MANFYLDTPELKHHLNHPLMKRIVELKERNYADKDKFDYAPVDFEDAMDSYDKVLEIVGEICGDIIAPNAEGVDHEGPVCADNRVTYASGTTRNLDACRKAGLMGMAMPRRFGGLNFPITPYIMAADIVSRSDAGFENLWGLQDCAETIYEFANEEQKQRY
;
A
#
# COMPACT_ATOMS: atom_id res chain seq x y z
N MET A 1 2.60 -7.13 -20.49
CA MET A 1 2.00 -7.02 -19.14
C MET A 1 2.37 -5.65 -18.64
N ALA A 2 1.40 -4.82 -18.30
CA ALA A 2 1.68 -3.42 -17.93
C ALA A 2 2.13 -3.40 -16.47
N ASN A 3 3.21 -2.70 -16.14
CA ASN A 3 3.64 -2.54 -14.76
C ASN A 3 3.84 -1.06 -14.47
N PHE A 4 2.90 -0.49 -13.74
CA PHE A 4 2.85 0.95 -13.58
C PHE A 4 4.05 1.53 -12.80
N TYR A 5 4.77 0.71 -12.04
CA TYR A 5 6.02 1.09 -11.39
C TYR A 5 7.21 1.00 -12.35
N LEU A 6 7.42 -0.14 -13.00
CA LEU A 6 8.56 -0.36 -13.91
C LEU A 6 8.49 0.53 -15.16
N ASP A 7 7.27 0.85 -15.61
CA ASP A 7 7.01 1.74 -16.75
C ASP A 7 7.16 3.24 -16.38
N THR A 8 7.49 3.56 -15.11
CA THR A 8 7.68 4.94 -14.61
C THR A 8 9.06 5.09 -13.96
N PRO A 9 10.15 5.25 -14.75
CA PRO A 9 11.52 5.27 -14.25
C PRO A 9 11.80 6.34 -13.18
N GLU A 10 11.06 7.44 -13.18
CA GLU A 10 11.15 8.54 -12.22
C GLU A 10 10.87 8.06 -10.78
N LEU A 11 9.95 7.11 -10.59
CA LEU A 11 9.65 6.56 -9.27
C LEU A 11 10.85 5.83 -8.70
N LYS A 12 11.56 5.04 -9.52
CA LYS A 12 12.80 4.37 -9.11
C LYS A 12 13.91 5.36 -8.83
N HIS A 13 14.01 6.43 -9.62
CA HIS A 13 14.95 7.52 -9.35
C HIS A 13 14.71 8.16 -7.97
N HIS A 14 13.47 8.49 -7.65
CA HIS A 14 13.10 9.08 -6.35
C HIS A 14 13.25 8.10 -5.19
N LEU A 15 12.94 6.82 -5.39
CA LEU A 15 13.13 5.77 -4.38
C LEU A 15 14.62 5.61 -4.03
N ASN A 16 15.53 5.83 -4.98
CA ASN A 16 16.98 5.73 -4.73
C ASN A 16 17.61 7.05 -4.24
N HIS A 17 16.80 7.99 -3.75
CA HIS A 17 17.32 9.25 -3.23
C HIS A 17 18.23 9.02 -2.00
N PRO A 18 19.38 9.71 -1.86
CA PRO A 18 20.35 9.46 -0.77
C PRO A 18 19.76 9.57 0.65
N LEU A 19 18.70 10.35 0.84
CA LEU A 19 18.00 10.47 2.13
C LEU A 19 17.30 9.17 2.56
N MET A 20 17.03 8.23 1.65
CA MET A 20 16.42 6.95 2.01
C MET A 20 17.23 6.18 3.03
N LYS A 21 18.57 6.29 3.01
CA LYS A 21 19.41 5.67 4.04
C LYS A 21 19.03 6.13 5.44
N ARG A 22 18.79 7.44 5.62
CA ARG A 22 18.36 8.00 6.90
C ARG A 22 16.90 7.67 7.23
N ILE A 23 16.03 7.66 6.23
CA ILE A 23 14.60 7.33 6.40
C ILE A 23 14.43 5.88 6.87
N VAL A 24 15.11 4.93 6.21
CA VAL A 24 15.08 3.51 6.56
C VAL A 24 15.63 3.29 7.96
N GLU A 25 16.79 3.86 8.28
CA GLU A 25 17.40 3.74 9.61
C GLU A 25 16.43 4.16 10.73
N LEU A 26 15.71 5.27 10.52
CA LEU A 26 14.71 5.78 11.46
C LEU A 26 13.46 4.91 11.53
N LYS A 27 12.92 4.48 10.38
CA LYS A 27 11.69 3.69 10.31
C LYS A 27 11.88 2.27 10.86
N GLU A 28 13.01 1.64 10.58
CA GLU A 28 13.35 0.29 11.04
C GLU A 28 13.99 0.26 12.43
N ARG A 29 14.30 1.42 13.01
CA ARG A 29 14.87 1.59 14.36
C ARG A 29 16.12 0.72 14.56
N ASN A 30 17.07 0.82 13.64
CA ASN A 30 18.25 -0.06 13.56
C ASN A 30 17.89 -1.55 13.40
N TYR A 31 16.88 -1.86 12.58
CA TYR A 31 16.46 -3.22 12.25
C TYR A 31 16.04 -4.04 13.48
N ALA A 32 15.35 -3.39 14.42
CA ALA A 32 14.99 -3.98 15.73
C ALA A 32 14.02 -5.17 15.64
N ASP A 33 13.41 -5.38 14.48
CA ASP A 33 12.39 -6.40 14.23
C ASP A 33 12.89 -7.57 13.40
N LYS A 34 14.15 -7.55 12.93
CA LYS A 34 14.72 -8.57 12.04
C LYS A 34 14.66 -10.01 12.56
N ASP A 35 14.75 -10.20 13.88
CA ASP A 35 14.71 -11.51 14.53
C ASP A 35 13.30 -11.89 15.04
N LYS A 36 12.31 -11.02 14.80
CA LYS A 36 10.92 -11.19 15.26
C LYS A 36 9.94 -11.50 14.14
N PHE A 37 10.23 -11.05 12.92
CA PHE A 37 9.38 -11.24 11.76
C PHE A 37 10.23 -11.65 10.56
N ASP A 38 9.82 -12.72 9.87
CA ASP A 38 10.58 -13.31 8.76
C ASP A 38 10.78 -12.37 7.55
N TYR A 39 9.98 -11.29 7.47
CA TYR A 39 10.01 -10.29 6.42
C TYR A 39 10.51 -8.91 6.91
N ALA A 40 11.02 -8.82 8.15
CA ALA A 40 11.64 -7.60 8.63
C ALA A 40 13.06 -7.47 8.05
N PRO A 41 13.43 -6.32 7.48
CA PRO A 41 14.71 -6.17 6.82
C PRO A 41 15.87 -6.26 7.83
N VAL A 42 16.97 -6.86 7.41
CA VAL A 42 18.17 -7.04 8.25
C VAL A 42 19.16 -5.88 8.14
N ASP A 43 19.13 -5.18 7.00
CA ASP A 43 19.97 -4.03 6.68
C ASP A 43 19.29 -3.09 5.67
N PHE A 44 20.02 -2.07 5.20
CA PHE A 44 19.47 -1.03 4.35
C PHE A 44 19.15 -1.57 2.95
N GLU A 45 20.03 -2.39 2.42
CA GLU A 45 19.95 -3.01 1.12
C GLU A 45 18.73 -3.94 1.05
N ASP A 46 18.49 -4.75 2.09
CA ASP A 46 17.31 -5.61 2.22
C ASP A 46 16.01 -4.79 2.33
N ALA A 47 16.01 -3.69 3.09
CA ALA A 47 14.86 -2.79 3.15
C ALA A 47 14.53 -2.16 1.78
N MET A 48 15.55 -1.71 1.05
CA MET A 48 15.36 -1.12 -0.28
C MET A 48 14.91 -2.15 -1.32
N ASP A 49 15.43 -3.38 -1.29
CA ASP A 49 14.96 -4.47 -2.15
C ASP A 49 13.49 -4.81 -1.86
N SER A 50 13.12 -4.90 -0.58
CA SER A 50 11.73 -5.07 -0.15
C SER A 50 10.81 -3.97 -0.72
N TYR A 51 11.23 -2.70 -0.66
CA TYR A 51 10.44 -1.59 -1.20
C TYR A 51 10.30 -1.67 -2.73
N ASP A 52 11.38 -1.97 -3.46
CA ASP A 52 11.37 -2.15 -4.93
C ASP A 52 10.42 -3.29 -5.34
N LYS A 53 10.49 -4.43 -4.63
CA LYS A 53 9.65 -5.61 -4.90
C LYS A 53 8.18 -5.38 -4.61
N VAL A 54 7.85 -4.70 -3.51
CA VAL A 54 6.46 -4.38 -3.19
C VAL A 54 5.90 -3.36 -4.20
N LEU A 55 6.68 -2.35 -4.61
CA LEU A 55 6.26 -1.40 -5.64
C LEU A 55 6.09 -2.05 -7.01
N GLU A 56 6.90 -3.05 -7.34
CA GLU A 56 6.74 -3.89 -8.54
C GLU A 56 5.38 -4.62 -8.52
N ILE A 57 5.01 -5.22 -7.39
CA ILE A 57 3.70 -5.88 -7.19
C ILE A 57 2.54 -4.87 -7.30
N VAL A 58 2.67 -3.69 -6.67
CA VAL A 58 1.68 -2.60 -6.79
C VAL A 58 1.50 -2.23 -8.26
N GLY A 59 2.61 -2.03 -8.98
CA GLY A 59 2.61 -1.68 -10.39
C GLY A 59 1.93 -2.72 -11.28
N GLU A 60 2.17 -4.01 -11.03
CA GLU A 60 1.54 -5.13 -11.75
C GLU A 60 0.04 -5.19 -11.49
N ILE A 61 -0.39 -5.16 -10.22
CA ILE A 61 -1.82 -5.16 -9.86
C ILE A 61 -2.54 -3.96 -10.49
N CYS A 62 -1.90 -2.79 -10.50
CA CYS A 62 -2.48 -1.60 -11.11
C CYS A 62 -2.63 -1.74 -12.62
N GLY A 63 -1.61 -2.27 -13.31
CA GLY A 63 -1.61 -2.45 -14.76
C GLY A 63 -2.56 -3.55 -15.25
N ASP A 64 -2.61 -4.67 -14.54
CA ASP A 64 -3.31 -5.87 -15.01
C ASP A 64 -4.73 -6.04 -14.42
N ILE A 65 -5.02 -5.43 -13.28
CA ILE A 65 -6.31 -5.61 -12.57
C ILE A 65 -7.05 -4.29 -12.43
N ILE A 66 -6.44 -3.27 -11.81
CA ILE A 66 -7.17 -2.05 -11.43
C ILE A 66 -7.51 -1.21 -12.66
N ALA A 67 -6.52 -0.85 -13.48
CA ALA A 67 -6.75 -0.01 -14.66
C ALA A 67 -7.73 -0.62 -15.67
N PRO A 68 -7.68 -1.93 -16.00
CA PRO A 68 -8.68 -2.56 -16.86
C PRO A 68 -10.11 -2.56 -16.31
N ASN A 69 -10.26 -2.49 -14.98
CA ASN A 69 -11.58 -2.44 -14.34
C ASN A 69 -12.17 -1.02 -14.27
N ALA A 70 -11.35 0.03 -14.37
CA ALA A 70 -11.74 1.41 -14.10
C ALA A 70 -12.93 1.91 -14.96
N GLU A 71 -12.90 1.66 -16.28
CA GLU A 71 -14.01 2.02 -17.18
C GLU A 71 -15.32 1.31 -16.80
N GLY A 72 -15.24 0.01 -16.48
CA GLY A 72 -16.40 -0.76 -16.04
C GLY A 72 -16.95 -0.28 -14.69
N VAL A 73 -16.08 0.14 -13.78
CA VAL A 73 -16.47 0.74 -12.49
C VAL A 73 -17.22 2.06 -12.69
N ASP A 74 -16.77 2.92 -13.61
CA ASP A 74 -17.44 4.18 -13.93
C ASP A 74 -18.85 3.95 -14.50
N HIS A 75 -19.00 2.97 -15.39
CA HIS A 75 -20.30 2.61 -15.96
C HIS A 75 -21.26 1.94 -14.97
N GLU A 76 -20.75 1.04 -14.13
CA GLU A 76 -21.57 0.29 -13.16
C GLU A 76 -21.97 1.17 -11.98
N GLY A 77 -21.00 1.89 -11.41
CA GLY A 77 -21.15 2.71 -10.21
C GLY A 77 -21.52 1.91 -8.95
N PRO A 78 -21.40 2.51 -7.76
CA PRO A 78 -21.95 1.94 -6.54
C PRO A 78 -23.47 2.15 -6.46
N VAL A 79 -24.18 1.21 -5.84
CA VAL A 79 -25.63 1.33 -5.57
C VAL A 79 -25.86 1.44 -4.07
N CYS A 80 -26.69 2.39 -3.65
CA CYS A 80 -27.15 2.51 -2.28
C CYS A 80 -28.60 2.05 -2.17
N ALA A 81 -28.84 0.96 -1.43
CA ALA A 81 -30.17 0.43 -1.13
C ALA A 81 -30.24 0.00 0.34
N ASP A 82 -31.38 0.23 1.00
CA ASP A 82 -31.59 -0.13 2.41
C ASP A 82 -30.49 0.36 3.37
N ASN A 83 -30.02 1.59 3.17
CA ASN A 83 -28.90 2.21 3.90
C ASN A 83 -27.57 1.43 3.80
N ARG A 84 -27.37 0.63 2.75
CA ARG A 84 -26.13 -0.08 2.46
C ARG A 84 -25.64 0.21 1.05
N VAL A 85 -24.34 0.46 0.95
CA VAL A 85 -23.67 0.62 -0.34
C VAL A 85 -23.18 -0.75 -0.82
N THR A 86 -23.49 -1.08 -2.07
CA THR A 86 -22.89 -2.18 -2.81
C THR A 86 -21.93 -1.59 -3.82
N TYR A 87 -20.65 -1.97 -3.74
CA TYR A 87 -19.64 -1.51 -4.68
C TYR A 87 -19.84 -2.12 -6.07
N ALA A 88 -19.36 -1.40 -7.09
CA ALA A 88 -19.21 -1.97 -8.42
C ALA A 88 -18.35 -3.26 -8.37
N SER A 89 -18.63 -4.18 -9.27
CA SER A 89 -17.95 -5.47 -9.38
C SER A 89 -16.43 -5.32 -9.57
N GLY A 90 -16.00 -4.32 -10.35
CA GLY A 90 -14.58 -3.98 -10.53
C GLY A 90 -13.91 -3.53 -9.23
N THR A 91 -14.54 -2.61 -8.49
CA THR A 91 -14.06 -2.13 -7.19
C THR A 91 -13.90 -3.29 -6.19
N THR A 92 -14.87 -4.21 -6.15
CA THR A 92 -14.80 -5.39 -5.27
C THR A 92 -13.62 -6.30 -5.63
N ARG A 93 -13.36 -6.51 -6.94
CA ARG A 93 -12.20 -7.28 -7.42
C ARG A 93 -10.88 -6.59 -7.10
N ASN A 94 -10.82 -5.26 -7.25
CA ASN A 94 -9.63 -4.46 -6.93
C ASN A 94 -9.29 -4.57 -5.42
N LEU A 95 -10.30 -4.42 -4.54
CA LEU A 95 -10.13 -4.57 -3.08
C LEU A 95 -9.60 -5.97 -2.71
N ASP A 96 -10.16 -7.01 -3.32
CA ASP A 96 -9.76 -8.40 -3.07
C ASP A 96 -8.32 -8.67 -3.53
N ALA A 97 -7.93 -8.15 -4.70
CA ALA A 97 -6.56 -8.24 -5.20
C ALA A 97 -5.55 -7.57 -4.25
N CYS A 98 -5.79 -6.32 -3.85
CA CYS A 98 -4.93 -5.60 -2.91
C CYS A 98 -4.83 -6.31 -1.55
N ARG A 99 -5.95 -6.84 -1.03
CA ARG A 99 -5.96 -7.59 0.23
C ARG A 99 -5.14 -8.88 0.14
N LYS A 100 -5.32 -9.66 -0.92
CA LYS A 100 -4.57 -10.91 -1.13
C LYS A 100 -3.08 -10.68 -1.33
N ALA A 101 -2.71 -9.53 -1.92
CA ALA A 101 -1.32 -9.12 -2.08
C ALA A 101 -0.70 -8.53 -0.80
N GLY A 102 -1.45 -8.39 0.30
CA GLY A 102 -0.93 -7.82 1.56
C GLY A 102 -0.69 -6.32 1.50
N LEU A 103 -1.31 -5.61 0.55
CA LEU A 103 -1.11 -4.17 0.34
C LEU A 103 -2.01 -3.29 1.23
N MET A 104 -2.91 -3.89 2.00
CA MET A 104 -3.80 -3.19 2.95
C MET A 104 -3.16 -3.21 4.34
N GLY A 105 -2.50 -2.11 4.72
CA GLY A 105 -1.67 -2.01 5.92
C GLY A 105 -0.18 -1.77 5.62
N MET A 106 0.14 -1.21 4.45
CA MET A 106 1.52 -1.07 3.96
C MET A 106 2.40 -0.27 4.93
N ALA A 107 1.91 0.84 5.46
CA ALA A 107 2.65 1.68 6.42
C ALA A 107 2.51 1.24 7.89
N MET A 108 1.52 0.38 8.19
CA MET A 108 1.23 -0.09 9.55
C MET A 108 2.38 -0.94 10.13
N PRO A 109 2.60 -0.91 11.45
CA PRO A 109 3.65 -1.72 12.08
C PRO A 109 3.42 -3.24 11.95
N ARG A 110 4.53 -3.99 11.90
CA ARG A 110 4.53 -5.46 11.79
C ARG A 110 3.77 -6.19 12.91
N ARG A 111 3.73 -5.61 14.12
CA ARG A 111 2.93 -6.14 15.25
C ARG A 111 1.42 -6.21 14.97
N PHE A 112 0.93 -5.50 13.95
CA PHE A 112 -0.45 -5.53 13.48
C PHE A 112 -0.59 -6.17 12.10
N GLY A 113 0.46 -6.86 11.61
CA GLY A 113 0.48 -7.51 10.30
C GLY A 113 0.78 -6.58 9.12
N GLY A 114 1.15 -5.32 9.37
CA GLY A 114 1.55 -4.38 8.32
C GLY A 114 3.01 -4.54 7.86
N LEU A 115 3.39 -3.84 6.79
CA LEU A 115 4.73 -3.96 6.20
C LEU A 115 5.76 -3.00 6.81
N ASN A 116 5.32 -2.06 7.65
CA ASN A 116 6.14 -1.00 8.26
C ASN A 116 6.85 -0.11 7.24
N PHE A 117 6.24 0.18 6.09
CA PHE A 117 6.85 1.04 5.09
C PHE A 117 6.91 2.50 5.55
N PRO A 118 7.98 3.27 5.19
CA PRO A 118 8.01 4.71 5.37
C PRO A 118 7.09 5.40 4.36
N ILE A 119 6.79 6.68 4.62
CA ILE A 119 5.84 7.45 3.80
C ILE A 119 6.25 7.57 2.33
N THR A 120 7.55 7.54 2.02
CA THR A 120 8.08 7.71 0.66
C THR A 120 7.61 6.62 -0.31
N PRO A 121 7.89 5.32 -0.09
CA PRO A 121 7.34 4.26 -0.96
C PRO A 121 5.81 4.12 -0.80
N TYR A 122 5.22 4.49 0.33
CA TYR A 122 3.76 4.48 0.48
C TYR A 122 3.08 5.47 -0.47
N ILE A 123 3.54 6.72 -0.52
CA ILE A 123 2.93 7.72 -1.41
C ILE A 123 3.21 7.42 -2.89
N MET A 124 4.33 6.75 -3.21
CA MET A 124 4.58 6.25 -4.57
C MET A 124 3.55 5.17 -4.96
N ALA A 125 3.23 4.24 -4.06
CA ALA A 125 2.17 3.27 -4.29
C ALA A 125 0.80 3.95 -4.45
N ALA A 126 0.49 4.93 -3.61
CA ALA A 126 -0.75 5.72 -3.72
C ALA A 126 -0.86 6.42 -5.09
N ASP A 127 0.21 7.05 -5.57
CA ASP A 127 0.27 7.70 -6.88
C ASP A 127 0.02 6.71 -8.03
N ILE A 128 0.65 5.53 -7.97
CA ILE A 128 0.44 4.45 -8.94
C ILE A 128 -1.03 3.98 -8.95
N VAL A 129 -1.63 3.76 -7.76
CA VAL A 129 -3.04 3.35 -7.63
C VAL A 129 -3.96 4.46 -8.15
N SER A 130 -3.70 5.72 -7.82
CA SER A 130 -4.46 6.88 -8.29
C SER A 130 -4.48 6.96 -9.82
N ARG A 131 -3.33 6.72 -10.46
CA ARG A 131 -3.23 6.69 -11.91
C ARG A 131 -4.06 5.57 -12.55
N SER A 132 -4.23 4.44 -11.86
CA SER A 132 -4.99 3.29 -12.36
C SER A 132 -6.50 3.47 -12.22
N ASP A 133 -6.97 3.97 -11.07
CA ASP A 133 -8.37 4.28 -10.79
C ASP A 133 -8.41 5.23 -9.59
N ALA A 134 -8.62 6.52 -9.84
CA ALA A 134 -8.67 7.54 -8.80
C ALA A 134 -9.85 7.35 -7.82
N GLY A 135 -10.95 6.74 -8.27
CA GLY A 135 -12.09 6.42 -7.39
C GLY A 135 -11.74 5.29 -6.43
N PHE A 136 -11.03 4.28 -6.92
CA PHE A 136 -10.51 3.19 -6.10
C PHE A 136 -9.41 3.63 -5.15
N GLU A 137 -8.53 4.54 -5.56
CA GLU A 137 -7.45 5.07 -4.70
C GLU A 137 -7.99 5.61 -3.40
N ASN A 138 -9.12 6.31 -3.40
CA ASN A 138 -9.74 6.79 -2.16
C ASN A 138 -10.05 5.62 -1.20
N LEU A 139 -10.54 4.47 -1.68
CA LEU A 139 -10.77 3.29 -0.83
C LEU A 139 -9.47 2.64 -0.36
N TRP A 140 -8.47 2.60 -1.23
CA TRP A 140 -7.16 2.02 -0.92
C TRP A 140 -6.39 2.88 0.10
N GLY A 141 -6.37 4.20 -0.07
CA GLY A 141 -5.67 5.17 0.76
C GLY A 141 -6.31 5.37 2.14
N LEU A 142 -7.61 5.11 2.29
CA LEU A 142 -8.31 5.13 3.59
C LEU A 142 -7.73 4.13 4.61
N GLN A 143 -6.83 3.23 4.22
CA GLN A 143 -6.04 2.45 5.17
C GLN A 143 -5.25 3.33 6.16
N ASP A 144 -4.95 4.58 5.81
CA ASP A 144 -4.31 5.58 6.68
C ASP A 144 -5.16 5.94 7.93
N CYS A 145 -6.48 5.67 7.91
CA CYS A 145 -7.29 5.79 9.13
C CYS A 145 -6.79 4.88 10.27
N ALA A 146 -6.18 3.73 9.94
CA ALA A 146 -5.56 2.86 10.93
C ALA A 146 -4.32 3.50 11.57
N GLU A 147 -3.57 4.33 10.85
CA GLU A 147 -2.42 5.06 11.41
C GLU A 147 -2.86 6.06 12.47
N THR A 148 -3.99 6.72 12.26
CA THR A 148 -4.57 7.65 13.25
C THR A 148 -4.90 6.91 14.56
N ILE A 149 -5.48 5.70 14.46
CA ILE A 149 -5.72 4.86 15.65
C ILE A 149 -4.39 4.46 16.29
N TYR A 150 -3.43 4.00 15.49
CA TYR A 150 -2.13 3.58 15.98
C TYR A 150 -1.38 4.69 16.73
N GLU A 151 -1.44 5.93 16.24
CA GLU A 151 -0.70 7.05 16.81
C GLU A 151 -1.38 7.59 18.09
N PHE A 152 -2.70 7.73 18.09
CA PHE A 152 -3.41 8.50 19.12
C PHE A 152 -4.29 7.70 20.07
N ALA A 153 -4.67 6.47 19.71
CA ALA A 153 -5.55 5.67 20.55
C ALA A 153 -4.79 5.04 21.73
N ASN A 154 -5.51 4.51 22.71
CA ASN A 154 -4.90 3.70 23.76
C ASN A 154 -4.59 2.28 23.26
N GLU A 155 -3.77 1.52 24.00
CA GLU A 155 -3.36 0.18 23.54
C GLU A 155 -4.52 -0.81 23.38
N GLU A 156 -5.60 -0.71 24.16
CA GLU A 156 -6.79 -1.55 23.98
C GLU A 156 -7.45 -1.28 22.62
N GLN A 157 -7.59 -0.02 22.25
CA GLN A 157 -8.17 0.39 20.97
C GLN A 157 -7.30 -0.05 19.79
N LYS A 158 -5.97 0.10 19.88
CA LYS A 158 -5.04 -0.34 18.82
C LYS A 158 -5.03 -1.84 18.59
N GLN A 159 -5.27 -2.65 19.63
CA GLN A 159 -5.34 -4.10 19.49
C GLN A 159 -6.67 -4.58 18.93
N ARG A 160 -7.72 -3.78 19.11
CA ARG A 160 -9.09 -4.14 18.74
C ARG A 160 -9.43 -3.78 17.29
N TYR A 161 -8.91 -2.67 16.78
CA TYR A 161 -9.25 -2.08 15.48
C TYR A 161 -8.03 -2.01 14.59
#